data_AF-A0A934K6K1-F1
#
_entry.id   AF-A0A934K6K1-F1
#
_cell.length_a   1.000
_cell.length_b   1.000
_cell.length_c   1.000
_cell.angle_alpha   90.00
_cell.angle_beta   90.00
_cell.angle_gamma   90.00
#
_symmetry.space_group_name_H-M   'P 1'
#
loop_
_entity.id
_entity.type
_entity.pdbx_description
1 polymer ?
#
loop_
_entity_poly.entity_id
_entity_poly.type
_entity_poly.pdbx_seq_one_letter_code
_entity_poly.pdbx_strand_id
1 'polypeptide(L)'
;MTVAYLGLGSNLGNRAEHLAHARRLLVERGAQIVRASSVIETEPWGVREQPTFLNQVLEVEWCTDARSLLLLAQAVEAQVGRSRTHPWGPREIDVDILLFGSERIAEPGLQIPHPRLREREFVLRSLRELGVPPPAG
;
A
#
# COMPACT_ATOMS: atom_id res chain seq x y z
N MET A 1 -8.54 -4.30 -17.84
CA MET A 1 -8.28 -4.16 -16.40
C MET A 1 -6.84 -4.54 -16.16
N THR A 2 -6.14 -3.78 -15.32
CA THR A 2 -4.73 -3.98 -14.99
C THR A 2 -4.63 -4.43 -13.54
N VAL A 3 -3.89 -5.51 -13.30
CA VAL A 3 -3.61 -5.99 -11.94
C VAL A 3 -2.58 -5.07 -11.29
N ALA A 4 -2.87 -4.60 -10.08
CA ALA A 4 -1.96 -3.80 -9.28
C ALA A 4 -1.80 -4.42 -7.89
N TYR A 5 -0.68 -4.13 -7.25
CA TYR A 5 -0.41 -4.56 -5.88
C TYR A 5 -0.28 -3.33 -5.00
N LEU A 6 -1.13 -3.25 -3.97
CA LEU A 6 -1.18 -2.13 -3.04
C LEU A 6 -0.66 -2.56 -1.68
N GLY A 7 0.30 -1.82 -1.13
CA GLY A 7 0.76 -1.99 0.25
C GLY A 7 -0.01 -1.08 1.18
N LEU A 8 -0.66 -1.65 2.19
CA LEU A 8 -1.35 -0.93 3.25
C LEU A 8 -0.54 -1.02 4.53
N GLY A 9 -0.46 0.08 5.28
CA GLY A 9 0.24 0.13 6.56
C GLY A 9 -0.42 1.08 7.55
N SER A 10 -0.56 0.67 8.82
CA SER A 10 -1.13 1.50 9.89
C SER A 10 -0.40 1.28 11.21
N ASN A 11 0.00 2.37 11.89
CA ASN A 11 0.61 2.28 13.22
C ASN A 11 0.00 3.22 14.28
N LEU A 12 -1.05 3.98 13.94
CA LEU A 12 -1.79 4.82 14.90
C LEU A 12 -3.23 4.35 15.08
N GLY A 13 -3.77 4.60 16.28
CA GLY A 13 -5.17 4.37 16.60
C GLY A 13 -5.59 2.91 16.44
N ASN A 14 -6.80 2.68 15.92
CA ASN A 14 -7.29 1.33 15.67
C ASN A 14 -6.78 0.81 14.32
N ARG A 15 -5.53 0.34 14.32
CA ARG A 15 -4.78 -0.08 13.12
C ARG A 15 -5.55 -1.09 12.26
N ALA A 16 -6.22 -2.06 12.88
CA ALA A 16 -6.99 -3.09 12.16
C ALA A 16 -8.25 -2.50 11.51
N GLU A 17 -8.96 -1.60 12.20
CA GLU A 17 -10.10 -0.88 11.62
C GLU A 17 -9.67 0.05 10.49
N HIS A 18 -8.52 0.71 10.59
CA HIS A 18 -7.98 1.54 9.51
C HIS A 18 -7.69 0.73 8.24
N LEU A 19 -7.05 -0.44 8.37
CA LEU A 19 -6.84 -1.36 7.25
C LEU A 19 -8.18 -1.82 6.64
N ALA A 20 -9.14 -2.23 7.47
CA ALA A 20 -10.46 -2.65 7.01
C ALA A 20 -11.23 -1.52 6.31
N HIS A 21 -11.15 -0.30 6.84
CA HIS A 21 -11.79 0.88 6.27
C HIS A 21 -11.15 1.25 4.92
N ALA A 22 -9.82 1.24 4.82
CA ALA A 22 -9.12 1.49 3.56
C ALA A 22 -9.53 0.49 2.47
N ARG A 23 -9.64 -0.80 2.80
CA ARG A 23 -10.15 -1.84 1.87
C ARG A 23 -11.56 -1.54 1.38
N ARG A 24 -12.47 -1.14 2.28
CA ARG A 24 -13.84 -0.76 1.89
C ARG A 24 -13.85 0.42 0.92
N LEU A 25 -13.11 1.48 1.24
CA LEU A 25 -13.05 2.69 0.40
C LEU A 25 -12.43 2.43 -0.97
N LEU A 26 -11.43 1.55 -1.06
CA LEU A 26 -10.87 1.11 -2.35
C LEU A 26 -11.95 0.45 -3.21
N VAL A 27 -12.73 -0.47 -2.63
CA VAL A 27 -13.82 -1.18 -3.34
C VAL A 27 -14.95 -0.24 -3.74
N GLU A 28 -15.41 0.62 -2.82
CA GLU A 28 -16.47 1.61 -3.09
C GLU A 28 -16.11 2.57 -4.23
N ARG A 29 -14.82 2.79 -4.46
CA ARG A 29 -14.28 3.67 -5.51
C ARG A 29 -13.79 2.91 -6.74
N GLY A 30 -14.13 1.64 -6.87
CA GLY A 30 -14.00 0.87 -8.11
C GLY A 30 -12.77 -0.04 -8.21
N ALA A 31 -11.92 -0.13 -7.18
CA ALA A 31 -10.85 -1.12 -7.16
C ALA A 31 -11.43 -2.49 -6.76
N GLN A 32 -11.20 -3.51 -7.59
CA GLN A 32 -11.67 -4.86 -7.27
C GLN A 32 -10.58 -5.62 -6.55
N ILE A 33 -10.75 -5.90 -5.26
CA ILE A 33 -9.78 -6.69 -4.49
C ILE A 33 -9.92 -8.17 -4.88
N VAL A 34 -8.90 -8.72 -5.54
CA VAL A 34 -8.86 -10.12 -5.99
C VAL A 34 -8.36 -11.01 -4.84
N ARG A 35 -7.25 -10.61 -4.22
CA ARG A 35 -6.62 -11.32 -3.10
C ARG A 35 -6.04 -10.36 -2.09
N ALA A 36 -5.82 -10.86 -0.88
CA ALA A 36 -5.13 -10.15 0.18
C ALA A 36 -4.17 -11.11 0.88
N SER A 37 -2.96 -10.63 1.18
CA SER A 37 -2.03 -11.33 2.06
C SER A 37 -2.51 -11.30 3.51
N SER A 38 -1.86 -12.09 4.35
CA SER A 38 -2.04 -12.04 5.80
C SER A 38 -1.69 -10.65 6.33
N VAL A 39 -2.44 -10.18 7.34
CA VAL A 39 -2.05 -8.98 8.09
C VAL A 39 -0.90 -9.35 9.02
N ILE A 40 0.21 -8.62 8.95
CA ILE A 40 1.39 -8.88 9.77
C ILE A 40 1.82 -7.62 10.52
N GLU A 41 2.27 -7.80 11.76
CA GLU A 41 2.85 -6.73 12.55
C GLU A 41 4.36 -6.65 12.29
N THR A 42 4.88 -5.43 12.11
CA THR A 42 6.28 -5.19 11.80
C THR A 42 6.82 -3.97 12.52
N GLU A 43 8.13 -3.98 12.74
CA GLU A 43 8.85 -2.78 13.20
C GLU A 43 8.74 -1.64 12.17
N PRO A 44 8.77 -0.37 12.62
CA PRO A 44 8.85 0.79 11.74
C PRO A 44 10.10 0.78 10.88
N TRP A 45 9.96 1.27 9.65
CA TRP A 45 11.09 1.48 8.75
C TRP A 45 11.58 2.94 8.82
N GLY A 46 12.90 3.16 8.91
CA GLY A 46 13.49 4.48 9.06
C GLY A 46 13.51 4.93 10.53
N VAL A 47 12.54 5.77 10.92
CA VAL A 47 12.42 6.26 12.31
C VAL A 47 11.85 5.14 13.18
N ARG A 48 12.64 4.60 14.12
CA ARG A 48 12.21 3.45 14.95
C ARG A 48 11.47 3.83 16.24
N GLU A 49 11.61 5.07 16.69
CA GLU A 49 10.94 5.58 17.91
C GLU A 49 9.46 5.90 17.62
N GLN A 50 8.69 4.87 17.25
CA GLN A 50 7.25 4.93 17.01
C GLN A 50 6.61 3.55 17.14
N PRO A 51 5.26 3.45 17.23
CA PRO A 51 4.59 2.16 17.32
C PRO A 51 4.81 1.28 16.08
N THR A 52 4.72 -0.03 16.28
CA THR A 52 4.74 -1.04 15.24
C THR A 52 3.59 -0.86 14.24
N PHE A 53 3.82 -1.26 13.00
CA PHE A 53 2.83 -1.21 11.93
C PHE A 53 2.10 -2.54 11.80
N LEU A 54 0.78 -2.50 11.59
CA LEU A 54 0.08 -3.56 10.88
C LEU A 54 0.18 -3.29 9.38
N ASN A 55 0.65 -4.28 8.62
CA ASN A 55 0.81 -4.19 7.18
C ASN A 55 0.06 -5.31 6.46
N GLN A 56 -0.38 -5.02 5.24
CA GLN A 56 -1.01 -5.97 4.33
C GLN A 56 -0.76 -5.57 2.89
N VAL A 57 -0.51 -6.53 2.00
CA VAL A 57 -0.54 -6.33 0.54
C VAL A 57 -1.85 -6.85 -0.03
N LEU A 58 -2.48 -6.05 -0.89
CA LEU A 58 -3.66 -6.39 -1.68
C LEU A 58 -3.27 -6.57 -3.15
N GLU A 59 -3.86 -7.56 -3.79
CA GLU A 59 -3.94 -7.63 -5.25
C GLU A 59 -5.29 -7.09 -5.69
N VAL A 60 -5.25 -6.11 -6.59
CA VAL A 60 -6.46 -5.43 -7.08
C VAL A 60 -6.48 -5.39 -8.60
N GLU A 61 -7.68 -5.49 -9.18
CA GLU A 61 -7.92 -5.12 -10.58
C GLU A 61 -8.40 -3.67 -10.66
N TRP A 62 -7.82 -2.92 -11.59
CA TRP A 62 -8.10 -1.51 -11.80
C TRP A 62 -8.32 -1.21 -13.29
N CYS A 63 -9.30 -0.36 -13.60
CA CYS A 63 -9.77 -0.15 -14.98
C CYS A 63 -9.10 1.02 -15.71
N THR A 64 -8.42 1.92 -15.00
CA THR A 64 -7.80 3.11 -15.60
C THR A 64 -6.28 3.00 -15.57
N ASP A 65 -5.58 4.09 -15.23
CA ASP A 65 -4.13 4.19 -15.20
C ASP A 65 -3.57 4.28 -13.77
N ALA A 66 -2.25 4.14 -13.64
CA ALA A 66 -1.55 4.18 -12.36
C ALA A 66 -1.66 5.54 -11.64
N ARG A 67 -1.81 6.65 -12.37
CA ARG A 67 -1.96 8.00 -11.78
C ARG A 67 -3.32 8.15 -11.13
N SER A 68 -4.37 7.67 -11.79
CA SER A 68 -5.72 7.59 -11.23
C SER A 68 -5.77 6.69 -10.00
N LEU A 69 -5.04 5.57 -10.00
CA LEU A 69 -4.90 4.72 -8.81
C LEU A 69 -4.18 5.43 -7.65
N LEU A 70 -3.17 6.26 -7.96
CA LEU A 70 -2.46 7.06 -6.96
C LEU A 70 -3.40 8.08 -6.31
N LEU A 71 -4.21 8.76 -7.12
CA LEU A 71 -5.21 9.71 -6.63
C LEU A 71 -6.26 9.02 -5.73
N LEU A 72 -6.68 7.80 -6.11
CA LEU A 72 -7.54 6.97 -5.26
C LEU A 72 -6.87 6.65 -3.91
N ALA A 73 -5.62 6.17 -3.93
CA ALA A 73 -4.88 5.85 -2.73
C ALA A 73 -4.78 7.05 -1.77
N GLN A 74 -4.42 8.23 -2.29
CA GLN A 74 -4.37 9.48 -1.53
C GLN A 74 -5.74 9.88 -0.96
N ALA A 75 -6.81 9.70 -1.73
CA ALA A 75 -8.17 9.99 -1.27
C ALA A 75 -8.65 9.01 -0.19
N VAL A 76 -8.20 7.75 -0.23
CA VAL A 76 -8.47 6.76 0.83
C VAL A 76 -7.77 7.17 2.11
N GLU A 77 -6.49 7.53 2.03
CA GLU A 77 -5.71 7.98 3.18
C GLU A 77 -6.34 9.20 3.86
N ALA A 78 -6.71 10.21 3.07
CA ALA A 78 -7.34 11.41 3.58
C ALA A 78 -8.66 11.12 4.32
N GLN A 79 -9.45 10.14 3.83
CA GLN A 79 -10.76 9.81 4.40
C GLN A 79 -10.67 8.92 5.64
N VAL A 80 -9.69 8.01 5.73
CA VAL A 80 -9.47 7.22 6.96
C VAL A 80 -8.99 8.12 8.10
N GLY A 81 -8.40 9.27 7.77
CA GLY A 81 -8.03 10.29 8.74
C GLY A 81 -6.54 10.57 8.81
N ARG A 82 -5.79 10.30 7.73
CA ARG A 82 -4.34 10.58 7.68
C ARG A 82 -4.07 12.05 8.00
N SER A 83 -3.60 12.31 9.22
CA SER A 83 -3.10 13.62 9.59
C SER A 83 -1.68 13.75 9.05
N ARG A 84 -1.37 14.83 8.32
CA ARG A 84 0.00 15.03 7.79
C ARG A 84 0.98 15.21 8.95
N THR A 85 1.74 14.16 9.26
CA THR A 85 2.89 14.20 10.18
C THR A 85 4.19 14.47 9.42
N HIS A 86 5.32 14.41 10.14
CA HIS A 86 6.65 14.43 9.53
C HIS A 86 6.91 13.20 8.63
N PRO A 87 7.83 13.29 7.65
CA PRO A 87 8.24 12.16 6.81
C PRO A 87 8.62 10.94 7.65
N TRP A 88 8.15 9.75 7.23
CA TRP A 88 8.34 8.47 7.94
C TRP A 88 7.77 8.42 9.36
N GLY A 89 6.96 9.40 9.75
CA GLY A 89 6.28 9.40 11.04
C GLY A 89 5.08 8.45 11.09
N PRO A 90 4.46 8.36 12.28
CA PRO A 90 3.27 7.56 12.52
C PRO A 90 2.09 8.03 11.66
N ARG A 91 1.25 7.09 11.23
CA ARG A 91 0.09 7.36 10.37
C ARG A 91 -1.05 6.41 10.68
N GLU A 92 -2.26 6.94 10.57
CA GLU A 92 -3.51 6.19 10.64
C GLU A 92 -3.59 5.18 9.50
N ILE A 93 -3.17 5.56 8.29
CA ILE A 93 -3.05 4.65 7.15
C ILE A 93 -2.03 5.19 6.12
N ASP A 94 -1.36 4.28 5.44
CA ASP A 94 -0.57 4.47 4.22
C ASP A 94 -1.12 3.54 3.15
N VAL A 95 -1.20 4.00 1.90
CA VAL A 95 -1.55 3.18 0.74
C VAL A 95 -0.53 3.43 -0.37
N ASP A 96 0.41 2.51 -0.54
CA ASP A 96 1.47 2.58 -1.55
C ASP A 96 1.13 1.70 -2.77
N ILE A 97 1.33 2.21 -3.98
CA ILE A 97 1.30 1.38 -5.20
C ILE A 97 2.66 0.70 -5.35
N LEU A 98 2.69 -0.62 -5.18
CA LEU A 98 3.91 -1.42 -5.26
C LEU A 98 4.26 -1.80 -6.70
N LEU A 99 3.25 -2.24 -7.44
CA LEU A 99 3.33 -2.73 -8.81
C LEU A 99 2.03 -2.37 -9.55
N PHE A 100 2.11 -2.11 -10.85
CA PHE A 100 0.95 -1.86 -11.70
C PHE A 100 1.18 -2.51 -13.07
N GLY A 101 0.52 -3.64 -13.32
CA GLY A 101 0.75 -4.48 -14.48
C GLY A 101 2.24 -4.82 -14.64
N SER A 102 2.73 -4.60 -15.86
CA SER A 102 4.15 -4.66 -16.19
C SER A 102 4.78 -3.28 -16.42
N GLU A 103 4.11 -2.21 -15.97
CA GLU A 103 4.55 -0.84 -16.24
C GLU A 103 5.81 -0.49 -15.45
N ARG A 104 6.64 0.35 -16.08
CA ARG A 104 7.76 1.03 -15.45
C ARG A 104 7.53 2.53 -15.58
N ILE A 105 7.23 3.18 -14.46
CA ILE A 105 6.91 4.60 -14.40
C ILE A 105 7.99 5.30 -13.60
N ALA A 106 8.52 6.40 -14.13
CA ALA A 106 9.51 7.25 -13.48
C ALA A 106 9.11 8.72 -13.68
N GLU A 107 8.10 9.17 -12.92
CA GLU A 107 7.52 10.50 -13.04
C GLU A 107 7.49 11.22 -11.69
N PRO A 108 7.41 12.56 -11.67
CA PRO A 108 7.23 13.32 -10.44
C PRO A 108 6.00 12.83 -9.64
N GLY A 109 6.29 12.29 -8.45
CA GLY A 109 5.27 11.80 -7.52
C GLY A 109 4.76 10.38 -7.78
N LEU A 110 5.24 9.68 -8.82
CA LEU A 110 4.86 8.29 -9.09
C LEU A 110 6.03 7.50 -9.67
N GLN A 111 6.45 6.46 -8.94
CA GLN A 111 7.48 5.53 -9.38
C GLN A 111 6.97 4.11 -9.24
N ILE A 112 6.98 3.34 -10.34
CA ILE A 112 6.54 1.95 -10.40
C ILE A 112 7.62 1.12 -11.12
N PRO A 113 8.06 -0.02 -10.58
CA PRO A 113 7.78 -0.53 -9.24
C PRO A 113 8.15 0.47 -8.14
N HIS A 114 7.50 0.36 -6.97
CA HIS A 114 7.83 1.25 -5.85
C HIS A 114 9.34 1.17 -5.53
N PRO A 115 10.06 2.30 -5.46
CA PRO A 115 11.52 2.32 -5.47
C PRO A 115 12.13 1.58 -4.27
N ARG A 116 11.44 1.62 -3.13
CA ARG A 116 11.88 0.96 -1.87
C ARG A 116 11.18 -0.37 -1.60
N LEU A 117 10.54 -0.98 -2.61
CA LEU A 117 9.83 -2.26 -2.47
C LEU A 117 10.77 -3.35 -1.91
N ARG A 118 12.01 -3.40 -2.41
CA ARG A 118 13.01 -4.40 -1.99
C ARG A 118 13.62 -4.14 -0.61
N GLU A 119 13.49 -2.93 -0.09
CA GLU A 119 14.00 -2.55 1.23
C GLU A 119 13.02 -2.91 2.37
N ARG A 120 11.81 -3.35 2.01
CA ARG A 120 10.73 -3.64 2.94
C ARG A 120 10.46 -5.15 2.95
N GLU A 121 11.06 -5.87 3.90
CA GLU A 121 10.92 -7.33 4.02
C GLU A 121 9.46 -7.78 4.07
N PHE A 122 8.60 -7.04 4.76
CA PHE A 122 7.17 -7.37 4.86
C PHE A 122 6.46 -7.34 3.50
N VAL A 123 6.87 -6.44 2.60
CA VAL A 123 6.31 -6.35 1.24
C VAL A 123 6.72 -7.57 0.45
N LEU A 124 8.01 -7.93 0.48
CA LEU A 124 8.54 -9.11 -0.21
C LEU A 124 7.89 -10.40 0.28
N ARG A 125 7.72 -10.54 1.59
CA ARG A 125 7.01 -11.67 2.21
C ARG A 125 5.55 -11.74 1.74
N SER A 126 4.84 -10.62 1.77
CA SER A 126 3.42 -10.55 1.40
C SER A 126 3.18 -10.81 -0.09
N LEU A 127 4.06 -10.30 -0.97
CA LEU A 127 4.02 -10.60 -2.40
C LEU A 127 4.27 -12.09 -2.67
N ARG A 128 5.23 -12.70 -1.95
CA ARG A 128 5.50 -14.14 -2.05
C ARG A 128 4.32 -14.99 -1.60
N GLU A 129 3.63 -14.59 -0.53
CA GLU A 129 2.38 -15.23 -0.08
C GLU A 129 1.30 -15.21 -1.18
N LEU A 130 1.23 -14.11 -1.94
CA LEU A 130 0.36 -13.98 -3.11
C LEU A 130 0.91 -14.69 -4.36
N GLY A 131 2.05 -15.38 -4.30
CA GLY A 131 2.65 -16.05 -5.45
C GLY A 131 3.26 -15.09 -6.48
N VAL A 132 3.60 -13.87 -6.06
CA VAL A 132 4.13 -12.81 -6.93
C VAL A 132 5.63 -12.71 -6.72
N PRO A 133 6.44 -12.96 -7.77
CA PRO A 133 7.88 -12.76 -7.65
C PRO A 133 8.19 -11.27 -7.50
N PRO A 134 9.24 -10.90 -6.74
CA PRO A 134 9.70 -9.52 -6.72
C PRO A 134 10.10 -9.09 -8.15
N PRO A 135 9.88 -7.81 -8.53
CA PRO A 135 10.27 -7.33 -9.84
C PRO A 135 11.77 -7.53 -10.09
N ALA A 136 12.15 -7.80 -11.35
CA ALA A 136 13.55 -7.92 -11.75
C ALA A 136 14.28 -6.57 -11.63
N GLY A 137 15.57 -6.65 -11.28
CA GLY A 137 16.54 -5.58 -11.04
C GLY A 137 16.28 -4.33 -11.84
#